data_AF-A0A8H3ANI4-F1
#
_entry.id   AF-A0A8H3ANI4-F1
#
_cell.length_a   1.000
_cell.length_b   1.000
_cell.length_c   1.000
_cell.angle_alpha   90.00
_cell.angle_beta   90.00
_cell.angle_gamma   90.00
#
_symmetry.space_group_name_H-M   'P 1'
#
loop_
_entity.id
_entity.type
_entity.pdbx_description
1 polymer ?
#
loop_
_entity_poly.entity_id
_entity_poly.type
_entity_poly.pdbx_seq_one_letter_code
_entity_poly.pdbx_strand_id
1 'polypeptide(L)'
;MHSPLLLALGLSTLVSGSPLHVTQADPCATISNTTWLKPSEIHSCLSYFPFNATLRDNIVDVLSKTFDQFHTSTKFHLNMLEPFKDVTIDILGELQRIKQSTYSSDFELHQDVSRTIKRLGDGHAGYANYCYDSLFVTYLPFPLAILAQPGNEDVQNIHIVPEASEIAMKEFGGGALKIWHSALGRNLSDFDSARIVSINGKDPWYMVDAYAAVSGGYQSKTT
;
A
#
# COMPACT_ATOMS: atom_id res chain seq x y z
N MET A 1 -41.78 -72.41 33.22
CA MET A 1 -41.83 -70.95 33.02
C MET A 1 -40.42 -70.42 33.24
N HIS A 2 -39.65 -70.21 32.18
CA HIS A 2 -38.30 -69.62 32.25
C HIS A 2 -38.33 -68.34 31.41
N SER A 3 -38.09 -67.20 32.06
CA SER A 3 -38.07 -65.87 31.44
C SER A 3 -36.62 -65.47 31.15
N PRO A 4 -36.25 -65.06 29.92
CA PRO A 4 -34.91 -64.57 29.65
C PRO A 4 -34.82 -63.07 29.90
N LEU A 5 -33.76 -62.66 30.60
CA LEU A 5 -33.38 -61.27 30.85
C LEU A 5 -32.67 -60.73 29.58
N LEU A 6 -33.24 -59.72 28.93
CA LEU A 6 -32.64 -59.02 27.79
C LEU A 6 -31.67 -57.93 28.31
N LEU A 7 -30.38 -58.07 27.98
CA LEU A 7 -29.37 -57.03 28.21
C LEU A 7 -29.36 -56.08 27.00
N ALA A 8 -29.72 -54.81 27.21
CA ALA A 8 -29.59 -53.75 26.21
C ALA A 8 -28.19 -53.12 26.29
N LEU A 9 -27.37 -53.30 25.26
CA LEU A 9 -26.13 -52.53 25.08
C LEU A 9 -26.47 -51.14 24.54
N GLY A 10 -26.24 -50.10 25.34
CA GLY A 10 -26.27 -48.71 24.87
C GLY A 10 -24.98 -48.38 24.10
N LEU A 11 -25.09 -48.03 22.82
CA LEU A 11 -24.01 -47.41 22.06
C LEU A 11 -23.91 -45.93 22.47
N SER A 12 -22.85 -45.57 23.17
CA SER A 12 -22.47 -44.16 23.37
C SER A 12 -21.75 -43.64 22.12
N THR A 13 -22.42 -42.80 21.35
CA THR A 13 -21.80 -42.04 20.26
C THR A 13 -20.94 -40.92 20.85
N LEU A 14 -19.62 -41.05 20.74
CA LEU A 14 -18.68 -39.97 21.01
C LEU A 14 -18.82 -38.91 19.90
N VAL A 15 -19.54 -37.83 20.20
CA VAL A 15 -19.52 -36.60 19.39
C VAL A 15 -18.13 -36.01 19.52
N SER A 16 -17.29 -36.20 18.51
CA SER A 16 -16.04 -35.46 18.37
C SER A 16 -16.40 -34.03 18.00
N GLY A 17 -16.42 -33.14 18.99
CA GLY A 17 -16.49 -31.71 18.74
C GLY A 17 -15.25 -31.28 17.96
N SER A 18 -15.45 -30.69 16.78
CA SER A 18 -14.38 -29.99 16.07
C SER A 18 -13.73 -28.99 17.03
N PRO A 19 -12.39 -28.88 17.07
CA PRO A 19 -11.74 -27.88 17.91
C PRO A 19 -12.32 -26.51 17.56
N LEU A 20 -12.73 -25.76 18.59
CA LEU A 20 -13.12 -24.36 18.48
C LEU A 20 -12.05 -23.64 17.67
N HIS A 21 -12.41 -23.22 16.46
CA HIS A 21 -11.57 -22.36 15.65
C HIS A 21 -11.40 -21.09 16.47
N VAL A 22 -10.20 -20.88 17.03
CA VAL A 22 -9.86 -19.60 17.65
C VAL A 22 -9.91 -18.61 16.50
N THR A 23 -11.04 -17.91 16.36
CA THR A 23 -11.16 -16.78 15.45
C THR A 23 -10.09 -15.81 15.89
N GLN A 24 -9.06 -15.65 15.06
CA GLN A 24 -8.04 -14.62 15.25
C GLN A 24 -8.76 -13.32 15.54
N ALA A 25 -8.40 -12.65 16.63
CA ALA A 25 -9.04 -11.40 17.00
C ALA A 25 -8.93 -10.42 15.84
N ASP A 26 -10.04 -9.81 15.45
CA ASP A 26 -10.12 -8.89 14.33
C ASP A 26 -9.20 -7.66 14.59
N PRO A 27 -8.09 -7.52 13.85
CA PRO A 27 -7.18 -6.40 14.04
C PRO A 27 -7.82 -5.07 13.63
N CYS A 28 -8.80 -5.07 12.72
CA CYS A 28 -9.54 -3.86 12.32
C CYS A 28 -10.47 -3.37 13.44
N ALA A 29 -11.12 -4.27 14.16
CA ALA A 29 -11.95 -3.92 15.31
C ALA A 29 -11.12 -3.22 16.40
N THR A 30 -9.87 -3.67 16.60
CA THR A 30 -8.96 -3.13 17.63
C THR A 30 -8.56 -1.68 17.37
N ILE A 31 -8.43 -1.28 16.10
CA ILE A 31 -8.03 0.08 15.71
C ILE A 31 -9.22 1.00 15.41
N SER A 32 -10.44 0.48 15.52
CA SER A 32 -11.65 1.25 15.22
C SER A 32 -11.75 2.50 16.11
N ASN A 33 -12.33 3.58 15.58
CA ASN A 33 -12.52 4.86 16.26
C ASN A 33 -11.23 5.53 16.78
N THR A 34 -10.06 5.14 16.28
CA THR A 34 -8.79 5.76 16.65
C THR A 34 -8.33 6.73 15.57
N THR A 35 -8.02 7.97 15.96
CA THR A 35 -7.58 9.02 15.02
C THR A 35 -6.15 8.82 14.52
N TRP A 36 -5.24 8.40 15.40
CA TRP A 36 -3.83 8.25 15.09
C TRP A 36 -3.37 6.82 15.39
N LEU A 37 -2.83 6.16 14.37
CA LEU A 37 -2.43 4.76 14.43
C LEU A 37 -1.02 4.59 13.88
N LYS A 38 -0.33 3.55 14.33
CA LYS A 38 0.96 3.17 13.72
C LYS A 38 0.69 2.51 12.37
N PRO A 39 1.55 2.74 11.36
CA PRO A 39 1.43 2.06 10.06
C PRO A 39 1.35 0.53 10.16
N SER A 40 2.03 -0.07 11.15
CA SER A 40 1.99 -1.52 11.39
C SER A 40 0.61 -2.03 11.85
N GLU A 41 -0.13 -1.24 12.62
CA GLU A 41 -1.47 -1.59 13.10
C GLU A 41 -2.47 -1.54 11.95
N ILE A 42 -2.38 -0.48 11.13
CA ILE A 42 -3.17 -0.35 9.89
C ILE A 42 -2.85 -1.51 8.94
N HIS A 43 -1.56 -1.79 8.69
CA HIS A 43 -1.15 -2.88 7.80
C HIS A 43 -1.71 -4.24 8.27
N SER A 44 -1.74 -4.48 9.58
CA SER A 44 -2.31 -5.70 10.15
C SER A 44 -3.82 -5.80 9.89
N CYS A 45 -4.55 -4.69 9.99
CA CYS A 45 -5.97 -4.64 9.60
C CYS A 45 -6.18 -4.88 8.10
N LEU A 46 -5.49 -4.14 7.24
CA LEU A 46 -5.70 -4.25 5.78
C LEU A 46 -5.34 -5.66 5.27
N SER A 47 -4.32 -6.29 5.85
CA SER A 47 -3.88 -7.63 5.47
C SER A 47 -4.70 -8.77 6.10
N TYR A 48 -5.71 -8.46 6.92
CA TYR A 48 -6.52 -9.46 7.63
C TYR A 48 -7.45 -10.24 6.69
N PHE A 49 -7.92 -9.59 5.62
CA PHE A 49 -8.88 -10.20 4.70
C PHE A 49 -8.18 -11.23 3.79
N PRO A 50 -8.68 -12.48 3.75
CA PRO A 50 -8.01 -13.54 3.01
C PRO A 50 -8.14 -13.33 1.50
N PHE A 51 -7.09 -13.70 0.78
CA PHE A 51 -7.09 -13.72 -0.69
C PHE A 51 -8.21 -14.62 -1.25
N ASN A 52 -8.88 -14.16 -2.31
CA ASN A 52 -9.91 -14.90 -3.02
C ASN A 52 -9.62 -14.97 -4.54
N ALA A 53 -9.32 -16.16 -5.04
CA ALA A 53 -8.98 -16.40 -6.44
C ALA A 53 -10.12 -16.07 -7.42
N THR A 54 -11.38 -16.32 -7.03
CA THR A 54 -12.55 -15.97 -7.85
C THR A 54 -12.68 -14.45 -8.00
N LEU A 55 -12.43 -13.71 -6.90
CA LEU A 55 -12.45 -12.25 -6.94
C LEU A 55 -11.30 -11.71 -7.82
N ARG A 56 -10.09 -12.23 -7.65
CA ARG A 56 -8.94 -11.91 -8.53
C ARG A 56 -9.29 -12.12 -10.00
N ASP A 57 -9.84 -13.28 -10.37
CA ASP A 57 -10.14 -13.60 -11.77
C ASP A 57 -11.16 -12.62 -12.35
N ASN A 58 -12.20 -12.28 -11.57
CA ASN A 58 -13.19 -11.27 -11.97
C ASN A 58 -12.57 -9.88 -12.16
N ILE A 59 -11.72 -9.44 -11.22
CA ILE A 59 -11.02 -8.15 -11.29
C ILE A 59 -10.16 -8.10 -12.55
N VAL A 60 -9.32 -9.11 -12.76
CA VAL A 60 -8.42 -9.16 -13.90
C VAL A 60 -9.18 -9.23 -15.22
N ASP A 61 -10.27 -10.00 -15.29
CA ASP A 61 -11.08 -10.09 -16.51
C ASP A 61 -11.73 -8.77 -16.88
N VAL A 62 -12.25 -8.02 -15.90
CA VAL A 62 -12.81 -6.68 -16.12
C VAL A 62 -11.71 -5.72 -16.57
N LEU A 63 -10.60 -5.65 -15.84
CA LEU A 63 -9.49 -4.76 -16.17
C LEU A 63 -8.89 -5.06 -17.54
N SER A 64 -8.71 -6.34 -17.88
CA SER A 64 -8.18 -6.75 -19.19
C SER A 64 -9.07 -6.27 -20.32
N LYS A 65 -10.40 -6.42 -20.18
CA LYS A 65 -11.37 -5.90 -21.16
C LYS A 65 -11.36 -4.37 -21.22
N THR A 66 -11.28 -3.70 -20.08
CA THR A 66 -11.19 -2.23 -20.02
C THR A 66 -9.96 -1.72 -20.76
N PHE A 67 -8.78 -2.29 -20.50
CA PHE A 67 -7.53 -1.86 -21.13
C PHE A 67 -7.44 -2.26 -22.60
N ASP A 68 -7.96 -3.42 -22.99
CA ASP A 68 -7.93 -3.88 -24.38
C ASP A 68 -8.90 -3.08 -25.26
N GLN A 69 -10.09 -2.75 -24.74
CA GLN A 69 -11.18 -2.20 -25.56
C GLN A 69 -11.37 -0.69 -25.42
N PHE A 70 -11.07 -0.09 -24.26
CA PHE A 70 -11.46 1.29 -23.96
C PHE A 70 -10.28 2.22 -23.66
N HIS A 71 -9.14 1.68 -23.23
CA HIS A 71 -7.98 2.50 -22.94
C HIS A 71 -7.19 2.80 -24.22
N THR A 72 -7.18 4.07 -24.63
CA THR A 72 -6.69 4.52 -25.94
C THR A 72 -5.19 4.31 -26.14
N SER A 73 -4.41 4.32 -25.07
CA SER A 73 -2.95 4.30 -25.12
C SER A 73 -2.34 2.94 -24.78
N THR A 74 -3.14 1.88 -24.56
CA THR A 74 -2.61 0.54 -24.19
C THR A 74 -1.52 0.05 -25.13
N LYS A 75 -1.72 0.18 -26.46
CA LYS A 75 -0.72 -0.24 -27.45
C LYS A 75 0.48 0.71 -27.54
N PHE A 76 0.29 1.98 -27.22
CA PHE A 76 1.37 2.97 -27.21
C PHE A 76 2.42 2.62 -26.15
N HIS A 77 1.96 2.16 -24.98
CA HIS A 77 2.84 1.78 -23.87
C HIS A 77 3.67 0.52 -24.11
N LEU A 78 3.39 -0.28 -25.15
CA LEU A 78 4.13 -1.50 -25.46
C LEU A 78 5.52 -1.25 -26.06
N ASN A 79 5.71 -0.13 -26.76
CA ASN A 79 6.96 0.18 -27.47
C ASN A 79 7.17 1.69 -27.53
N MET A 80 7.30 2.33 -26.36
CA MET A 80 7.56 3.77 -26.31
C MET A 80 8.97 4.09 -26.79
N LEU A 81 9.11 5.24 -27.46
CA LEU A 81 10.39 5.77 -27.91
C LEU A 81 11.01 6.66 -26.83
N GLU A 82 12.28 7.02 -27.02
CA GLU A 82 12.94 8.04 -26.19
C GLU A 82 12.12 9.33 -26.12
N PRO A 83 12.05 10.00 -24.96
CA PRO A 83 12.71 9.67 -23.68
C PRO A 83 11.92 8.71 -22.76
N PHE A 84 10.82 8.11 -23.24
CA PHE A 84 9.88 7.32 -22.42
C PHE A 84 10.09 5.81 -22.52
N LYS A 85 11.21 5.37 -23.10
CA LYS A 85 11.48 3.96 -23.33
C LYS A 85 11.47 3.16 -22.02
N ASP A 86 11.99 3.73 -20.93
CA ASP A 86 12.10 3.09 -19.62
C ASP A 86 10.76 2.89 -18.90
N VAL A 87 9.70 3.56 -19.35
CA VAL A 87 8.34 3.42 -18.80
C VAL A 87 7.44 2.51 -19.66
N THR A 88 8.02 1.81 -20.64
CA THR A 88 7.32 0.82 -21.46
C THR A 88 6.76 -0.32 -20.60
N ILE A 89 5.51 -0.72 -20.85
CA ILE A 89 4.82 -1.79 -20.14
C ILE A 89 3.82 -2.53 -21.03
N ASP A 90 3.82 -3.85 -20.93
CA ASP A 90 2.73 -4.71 -21.42
C ASP A 90 1.68 -4.89 -20.32
N ILE A 91 0.74 -3.95 -20.24
CA ILE A 91 -0.28 -3.97 -19.19
C ILE A 91 -1.19 -5.20 -19.27
N LEU A 92 -1.48 -5.70 -20.48
CA LEU A 92 -2.30 -6.91 -20.65
C LEU A 92 -1.53 -8.17 -20.23
N GLY A 93 -0.24 -8.24 -20.56
CA GLY A 93 0.67 -9.28 -20.08
C GLY A 93 0.80 -9.27 -18.54
N GLU A 94 0.92 -8.10 -17.93
CA GLU A 94 1.00 -7.97 -16.47
C GLU A 94 -0.31 -8.35 -15.77
N LEU A 95 -1.46 -8.01 -16.35
CA LEU A 95 -2.76 -8.47 -15.86
C LEU A 95 -2.88 -10.00 -15.94
N GLN A 96 -2.36 -10.61 -17.01
CA GLN A 96 -2.30 -12.06 -17.13
C GLN A 96 -1.35 -12.71 -16.11
N ARG A 97 -0.23 -12.06 -15.76
CA ARG A 97 0.64 -12.46 -14.63
C ARG A 97 -0.14 -12.43 -13.32
N ILE A 98 -0.89 -11.36 -13.06
CA ILE A 98 -1.72 -11.23 -11.85
C ILE A 98 -2.76 -12.36 -11.79
N LYS A 99 -3.40 -12.70 -12.91
CA LYS A 99 -4.38 -13.82 -12.98
C LYS A 99 -3.80 -15.16 -12.51
N GLN A 100 -2.50 -15.37 -12.73
CA GLN A 100 -1.79 -16.60 -12.36
C GLN A 100 -1.14 -16.52 -10.98
N SER A 101 -1.19 -15.37 -10.32
CA SER A 101 -0.55 -15.11 -9.04
C SER A 101 -1.46 -15.46 -7.86
N THR A 102 -0.82 -15.76 -6.72
CA THR A 102 -1.47 -15.94 -5.41
C THR A 102 -0.89 -14.94 -4.43
N TYR A 103 -1.72 -14.46 -3.51
CA TYR A 103 -1.35 -13.42 -2.55
C TYR A 103 -1.61 -13.89 -1.13
N SER A 104 -0.90 -13.31 -0.15
CA SER A 104 -1.13 -13.66 1.25
C SER A 104 -2.43 -13.05 1.80
N SER A 105 -2.88 -11.94 1.21
CA SER A 105 -4.12 -11.25 1.55
C SER A 105 -4.80 -10.65 0.33
N ASP A 106 -6.07 -10.29 0.47
CA ASP A 106 -6.80 -9.51 -0.53
C ASP A 106 -6.14 -8.13 -0.76
N PHE A 107 -5.63 -7.49 0.29
CA PHE A 107 -4.94 -6.21 0.18
C PHE A 107 -3.67 -6.28 -0.67
N GLU A 108 -2.91 -7.38 -0.61
CA GLU A 108 -1.74 -7.57 -1.48
C GLU A 108 -2.10 -7.69 -2.96
N LEU A 109 -3.22 -8.37 -3.29
CA LEU A 109 -3.75 -8.41 -4.65
C LEU A 109 -4.04 -6.99 -5.15
N HIS A 110 -4.78 -6.20 -4.37
CA HIS A 110 -5.16 -4.84 -4.76
C HIS A 110 -3.96 -3.89 -4.86
N GLN A 111 -2.93 -4.08 -4.03
CA GLN A 111 -1.67 -3.35 -4.17
C GLN A 111 -0.94 -3.71 -5.47
N ASP A 112 -0.85 -5.00 -5.83
CA ASP A 112 -0.19 -5.42 -7.08
C ASP A 112 -0.93 -4.84 -8.31
N VAL A 113 -2.26 -4.92 -8.33
CA VAL A 113 -3.09 -4.31 -9.37
C VAL A 113 -2.86 -2.79 -9.46
N SER A 114 -2.92 -2.07 -8.33
CA SER A 114 -2.72 -0.61 -8.30
C SER A 114 -1.34 -0.21 -8.81
N ARG A 115 -0.28 -0.86 -8.33
CA ARG A 115 1.10 -0.59 -8.76
C ARG A 115 1.31 -0.94 -10.24
N THR A 116 0.75 -2.06 -10.70
CA THR A 116 0.84 -2.49 -12.09
C THR A 116 0.21 -1.47 -13.04
N ILE A 117 -0.98 -0.95 -12.72
CA ILE A 117 -1.65 0.05 -13.55
C ILE A 117 -0.89 1.39 -13.52
N LYS A 118 -0.38 1.80 -12.36
CA LYS A 118 0.42 3.03 -12.20
C LYS A 118 1.67 3.05 -13.07
N ARG A 119 2.26 1.89 -13.40
CA ARG A 119 3.42 1.82 -14.31
C ARG A 119 3.13 2.33 -15.73
N LEU A 120 1.87 2.56 -16.10
CA LEU A 120 1.54 3.29 -17.33
C LEU A 120 2.07 4.73 -17.33
N GLY A 121 2.30 5.34 -16.15
CA GLY A 121 2.74 6.74 -16.08
C GLY A 121 1.69 7.73 -16.60
N ASP A 122 0.42 7.31 -16.63
CA ASP A 122 -0.73 8.12 -17.06
C ASP A 122 -1.56 8.50 -15.83
N GLY A 123 -1.59 9.79 -15.50
CA GLY A 123 -2.34 10.33 -14.36
C GLY A 123 -3.86 10.11 -14.44
N HIS A 124 -4.39 9.72 -15.60
CA HIS A 124 -5.81 9.39 -15.79
C HIS A 124 -6.09 7.89 -15.70
N ALA A 125 -5.07 7.04 -15.78
CA ALA A 125 -5.18 5.60 -15.71
C ALA A 125 -4.89 5.13 -14.28
N GLY A 126 -5.95 4.99 -13.48
CA GLY A 126 -5.85 4.62 -12.07
C GLY A 126 -6.64 3.37 -11.71
N TYR A 127 -6.26 2.76 -10.59
CA TYR A 127 -7.04 1.73 -9.93
C TYR A 127 -7.19 2.06 -8.45
N ALA A 128 -8.44 2.17 -8.02
CA ALA A 128 -8.83 2.35 -6.63
C ALA A 128 -9.85 1.26 -6.26
N ASN A 129 -9.59 0.57 -5.16
CA ASN A 129 -10.60 -0.24 -4.49
C ASN A 129 -11.08 0.57 -3.27
N TYR A 130 -12.36 0.93 -3.24
CA TYR A 130 -12.93 1.72 -2.14
C TYR A 130 -12.91 1.03 -0.77
N CYS A 131 -12.66 -0.28 -0.70
CA CYS A 131 -12.39 -0.97 0.56
C CYS A 131 -11.00 -0.65 1.14
N TYR A 132 -10.10 -0.05 0.37
CA TYR A 132 -8.73 0.27 0.80
C TYR A 132 -8.35 1.73 0.52
N ASP A 133 -9.01 2.35 -0.45
CA ASP A 133 -8.83 3.75 -0.79
C ASP A 133 -9.40 4.64 0.31
N SER A 134 -8.64 5.67 0.67
CA SER A 134 -9.06 6.74 1.60
C SER A 134 -9.52 6.29 3.00
N LEU A 135 -9.39 5.00 3.37
CA LEU A 135 -9.65 4.52 4.73
C LEU A 135 -8.65 5.07 5.74
N PHE A 136 -7.38 5.13 5.33
CA PHE A 136 -6.29 5.68 6.12
C PHE A 136 -5.39 6.52 5.22
N VAL A 137 -4.88 7.63 5.76
CA VAL A 137 -3.86 8.45 5.12
C VAL A 137 -2.63 8.45 6.00
N THR A 138 -1.47 8.18 5.40
CA THR A 138 -0.19 8.24 6.11
C THR A 138 0.42 9.62 5.91
N TYR A 139 0.78 10.28 7.01
CA TYR A 139 1.46 11.57 6.99
C TYR A 139 2.86 11.45 7.56
N LEU A 140 3.83 12.06 6.88
CA LEU A 140 5.13 12.41 7.45
C LEU A 140 5.07 13.86 7.94
N PRO A 141 5.69 14.20 9.08
CA PRO A 141 5.64 15.56 9.63
C PRO A 141 6.49 16.58 8.87
N PHE A 142 7.17 16.15 7.80
CA PHE A 142 8.16 16.94 7.08
C PHE A 142 7.74 17.07 5.62
N PRO A 143 7.14 18.21 5.22
CA PRO A 143 7.03 18.54 3.81
C PRO A 143 8.44 18.67 3.23
N LEU A 144 8.65 18.13 2.04
CA LEU A 144 9.96 18.07 1.41
C LEU A 144 10.03 18.99 0.19
N ALA A 145 11.19 19.59 -0.04
CA ALA A 145 11.51 20.36 -1.23
C ALA A 145 12.84 19.88 -1.83
N ILE A 146 12.91 19.84 -3.15
CA ILE A 146 14.15 19.62 -3.88
C ILE A 146 14.76 20.97 -4.19
N LEU A 147 15.99 21.20 -3.76
CA LEU A 147 16.75 22.41 -4.05
C LEU A 147 17.98 22.04 -4.88
N ALA A 148 18.10 22.67 -6.04
CA ALA A 148 19.29 22.60 -6.86
C ALA A 148 20.36 23.57 -6.31
N GLN A 149 21.63 23.20 -6.46
CA GLN A 149 22.73 24.08 -6.08
C GLN A 149 22.76 25.29 -7.04
N PRO A 150 22.79 26.54 -6.52
CA PRO A 150 22.88 27.72 -7.38
C PRO A 150 24.10 27.65 -8.30
N GLY A 151 23.88 27.75 -9.61
CA GLY A 151 24.93 27.66 -10.64
C GLY A 151 25.45 26.25 -10.91
N ASN A 152 24.80 25.22 -10.38
CA ASN A 152 25.03 23.81 -10.70
C ASN A 152 23.72 23.03 -10.53
N GLU A 153 22.80 23.20 -11.49
CA GLU A 153 21.44 22.66 -11.45
C GLU A 153 21.37 21.13 -11.43
N ASP A 154 22.46 20.46 -11.83
CA ASP A 154 22.59 19.00 -11.80
C ASP A 154 22.80 18.45 -10.38
N VAL A 155 23.20 19.31 -9.43
CA VAL A 155 23.37 18.92 -8.02
C VAL A 155 22.11 19.28 -7.23
N GLN A 156 21.22 18.30 -7.10
CA GLN A 156 19.96 18.45 -6.38
C GLN A 156 19.96 17.74 -5.02
N ASN A 157 19.49 18.44 -3.99
CA ASN A 157 19.39 17.92 -2.62
C ASN A 157 17.94 17.98 -2.12
N ILE A 158 17.56 17.01 -1.28
CA ILE A 158 16.25 16.96 -0.65
C ILE A 158 16.34 17.63 0.72
N HIS A 159 15.49 18.62 0.95
CA HIS A 159 15.40 19.39 2.18
C HIS A 159 14.00 19.27 2.79
N ILE A 160 13.94 19.41 4.10
CA ILE A 160 12.69 19.70 4.79
C ILE A 160 12.39 21.19 4.59
N VAL A 161 11.14 21.54 4.29
CA VAL A 161 10.77 22.95 4.04
C VAL A 161 11.03 23.83 5.28
N PRO A 162 11.37 25.13 5.11
CA PRO A 162 11.74 25.98 6.24
C PRO A 162 10.66 26.15 7.30
N GLU A 163 9.38 26.13 6.92
CA GLU A 163 8.25 26.31 7.83
C GLU A 163 7.54 24.98 8.15
N ALA A 164 8.25 23.84 8.02
CA ALA A 164 7.66 22.51 8.16
C ALA A 164 6.93 22.31 9.49
N SER A 165 7.56 22.71 10.60
CA SER A 165 6.98 22.58 11.93
C SER A 165 5.73 23.44 12.15
N GLU A 166 5.69 24.66 11.59
CA GLU A 166 4.52 25.55 11.63
C GLU A 166 3.36 24.97 10.81
N ILE A 167 3.65 24.53 9.58
CA ILE A 167 2.66 23.89 8.70
C ILE A 167 2.09 22.65 9.40
N ALA A 168 2.95 21.79 9.95
CA ALA A 168 2.51 20.60 10.66
C ALA A 168 1.59 20.93 11.83
N MET A 169 1.91 21.97 12.61
CA MET A 169 1.05 22.44 13.71
C MET A 169 -0.31 22.90 13.19
N LYS A 170 -0.33 23.70 12.13
CA LYS A 170 -1.55 24.28 11.58
C LYS A 170 -2.48 23.23 10.97
N GLU A 171 -1.93 22.28 10.23
CA GLU A 171 -2.71 21.28 9.49
C GLU A 171 -3.17 20.11 10.38
N PHE A 172 -2.34 19.68 11.34
CA PHE A 172 -2.59 18.47 12.13
C PHE A 172 -2.85 18.71 13.62
N GLY A 173 -2.59 19.92 14.11
CA GLY A 173 -2.81 20.32 15.50
C GLY A 173 -1.85 19.67 16.51
N GLY A 174 -1.95 20.09 17.77
CA GLY A 174 -1.01 19.67 18.83
C GLY A 174 -1.04 18.17 19.17
N GLY A 175 -2.11 17.45 18.81
CA GLY A 175 -2.22 16.00 19.05
C GLY A 175 -1.21 15.20 18.21
N ALA A 176 -1.18 15.45 16.89
CA ALA A 176 -0.25 14.81 15.97
C ALA A 176 1.21 15.14 16.32
N LEU A 177 1.46 16.40 16.67
CA LEU A 177 2.80 16.87 17.03
C LEU A 177 3.34 16.17 18.27
N LYS A 178 2.51 15.89 19.27
CA LYS A 178 2.93 15.10 20.44
C LYS A 178 3.34 13.68 20.05
N ILE A 179 2.64 13.05 19.11
CA ILE A 179 2.96 11.71 18.62
C ILE A 179 4.31 11.72 17.90
N TRP A 180 4.51 12.66 16.98
CA TRP A 180 5.79 12.79 16.26
C TRP A 180 6.95 13.16 17.17
N HIS A 181 6.74 14.09 18.11
CA HIS A 181 7.74 14.44 19.12
C HIS A 181 8.14 13.23 19.95
N SER A 182 7.16 12.44 20.41
CA SER A 182 7.41 11.22 21.20
C SER A 182 8.18 10.17 20.40
N ALA A 183 7.91 10.05 19.10
CA ALA A 183 8.62 9.12 18.22
C ALA A 183 10.06 9.57 17.88
N LEU A 184 10.28 10.87 17.72
CA LEU A 184 11.58 11.44 17.34
C LEU A 184 12.50 11.70 18.54
N GLY A 185 11.94 11.91 19.73
CA GLY A 185 12.67 12.41 20.90
C GLY A 185 13.21 13.84 20.73
N ARG A 186 12.69 14.58 19.73
CA ARG A 186 13.15 15.91 19.31
C ARG A 186 11.97 16.77 18.85
N ASN A 187 12.16 18.09 18.83
CA ASN A 187 11.16 19.00 18.30
C ASN A 187 11.18 18.97 16.76
N LEU A 188 10.02 19.10 16.11
CA LEU A 188 9.96 19.16 14.65
C LEU A 188 10.73 20.35 14.08
N SER A 189 10.71 21.49 14.80
CA SER A 189 11.42 22.71 14.43
C SER A 189 12.93 22.54 14.34
N ASP A 190 13.49 21.50 14.98
CA ASP A 190 14.91 21.18 14.87
C ASP A 190 15.31 20.75 13.44
N PHE A 191 14.32 20.36 12.63
CA PHE A 191 14.51 19.81 11.29
C PHE A 191 14.11 20.80 10.19
N ASP A 192 13.56 21.96 10.55
CA ASP A 192 13.19 23.00 9.59
C ASP A 192 14.41 23.40 8.74
N SER A 193 14.26 23.42 7.41
CA SER A 193 15.33 23.62 6.42
C SER A 193 16.42 22.54 6.35
N ALA A 194 16.37 21.50 7.20
CA ALA A 194 17.43 20.50 7.26
C ALA A 194 17.54 19.71 5.96
N ARG A 195 18.78 19.47 5.52
CA ARG A 195 19.07 18.56 4.40
C ARG A 195 18.89 17.12 4.85
N ILE A 196 18.16 16.33 4.07
CA ILE A 196 18.12 14.88 4.21
C ILE A 196 19.41 14.32 3.61
N VAL A 197 20.24 13.70 4.44
CA VAL A 197 21.52 13.11 4.01
C VAL A 197 21.42 11.60 3.77
N SER A 198 20.46 10.94 4.41
CA SER A 198 20.19 9.52 4.20
C SER A 198 18.80 9.14 4.69
N ILE A 199 18.20 8.12 4.07
CA ILE A 199 16.98 7.47 4.55
C ILE A 199 17.31 5.98 4.74
N ASN A 200 17.18 5.47 5.96
CA ASN A 200 17.54 4.09 6.31
C ASN A 200 18.96 3.68 5.83
N GLY A 201 19.92 4.60 5.95
CA GLY A 201 21.32 4.37 5.54
C GLY A 201 21.56 4.40 4.03
N LYS A 202 20.57 4.77 3.21
CA LYS A 202 20.70 4.92 1.76
C LYS A 202 20.66 6.38 1.34
N ASP A 203 21.23 6.66 0.17
CA ASP A 203 21.06 7.96 -0.49
C ASP A 203 19.56 8.28 -0.64
N PRO A 204 19.10 9.50 -0.32
CA PRO A 204 17.69 9.85 -0.38
C PRO A 204 17.05 9.64 -1.76
N TRP A 205 17.81 9.84 -2.84
CA TRP A 205 17.31 9.63 -4.21
C TRP A 205 16.97 8.18 -4.49
N TYR A 206 17.63 7.21 -3.85
CA TYR A 206 17.26 5.81 -3.97
C TYR A 206 15.78 5.60 -3.59
N MET A 207 15.29 6.28 -2.55
CA MET A 207 13.92 6.15 -2.09
C MET A 207 12.93 6.86 -3.03
N VAL A 208 13.32 8.02 -3.56
CA VAL A 208 12.50 8.76 -4.53
C VAL A 208 12.37 7.96 -5.83
N ASP A 209 13.49 7.47 -6.36
CA ASP A 209 13.54 6.65 -7.58
C ASP A 209 12.70 5.37 -7.40
N ALA A 210 12.83 4.69 -6.25
CA ALA A 210 12.04 3.49 -5.94
C ALA A 210 10.54 3.78 -5.81
N TYR A 211 10.16 4.94 -5.27
CA TYR A 211 8.76 5.33 -5.17
C TYR A 211 8.19 5.75 -6.53
N ALA A 212 8.95 6.51 -7.33
CA ALA A 212 8.55 6.94 -8.67
C ALA A 212 8.25 5.74 -9.59
N ALA A 213 8.99 4.63 -9.44
CA ALA A 213 8.75 3.40 -10.19
C ALA A 213 7.38 2.74 -9.93
N VAL A 214 6.70 3.09 -8.82
CA VAL A 214 5.42 2.45 -8.41
C VAL A 214 4.28 3.43 -8.13
N SER A 215 4.55 4.74 -8.07
CA SER A 215 3.55 5.77 -7.76
C SER A 215 2.70 6.17 -8.96
N GLY A 216 3.22 5.97 -10.17
CA GLY A 216 2.57 6.30 -11.44
C GLY A 216 2.70 7.77 -11.84
N GLY A 217 3.71 8.47 -11.32
CA GLY A 217 4.07 9.82 -11.72
C GLY A 217 5.56 9.93 -12.05
N TYR A 218 5.91 10.94 -12.83
CA TYR A 218 7.29 11.31 -13.10
C TYR A 218 7.90 12.05 -11.90
N GLN A 219 9.19 11.81 -11.65
CA GLN A 219 9.93 12.55 -10.63
C GLN A 219 10.62 13.79 -11.23
N SER A 220 10.78 14.84 -10.41
CA SER A 220 11.39 16.10 -10.81
C SER A 220 12.92 16.12 -10.61
N LYS A 221 13.60 15.03 -10.97
CA LYS A 221 15.07 14.92 -10.88
C LYS A 221 15.69 15.35 -12.21
N THR A 222 16.65 16.27 -12.18
CA THR A 222 17.49 16.57 -13.35
C THR A 222 18.60 15.53 -13.44
N THR A 223 18.81 14.99 -14.65
CA THR A 223 19.86 14.01 -14.96
C THR A 223 21.00 14.68 -15.71
#